data_AF-A0A9D8F9Z7-F1
#
_entry.id   AF-A0A9D8F9Z7-F1
#
_cell.length_a   1.000
_cell.length_b   1.000
_cell.length_c   1.000
_cell.angle_alpha   90.00
_cell.angle_beta   90.00
_cell.angle_gamma   90.00
#
_symmetry.space_group_name_H-M   'P 1'
#
loop_
_entity.id
_entity.type
_entity.pdbx_description
1 polymer ?
#
loop_
_entity_poly.entity_id
_entity_poly.type
_entity_poly.pdbx_seq_one_letter_code
_entity_poly.pdbx_strand_id
1 'polypeptide(L)'
;MNSKSLFTIALLLAATLIPLQAGPKEDALAAAKRLTEKGYAWKTSSENAGGGGGGGGGRGGRRGFGASEGKIAADGTASVTVPGREANTEAVIKGDKFAIKRAEGWQNAADLEANADQGGGGGRGRFGTMMFRNFKAPAARAQDLLGQTKELKAEEGVISGELTEEGAKSLMAFGGRGGGGGPEINGAKGSVKLWIKDGVLLKMETKVQGKMSFNGNDIDIDRTSTTEFKDVGTTQVTIPEEAKKKLS
;
A
#
# COMPACT_ATOMS: atom_id res chain seq x y z
N MET A 1 13.87 50.32 62.63
CA MET A 1 12.88 50.30 61.52
C MET A 1 13.66 50.36 60.22
N ASN A 2 14.01 49.19 59.66
CA ASN A 2 13.30 48.48 58.57
C ASN A 2 13.41 49.29 57.26
N SER A 3 14.03 48.84 56.17
CA SER A 3 13.88 47.53 55.53
C SER A 3 15.06 47.23 54.58
N LYS A 4 15.53 45.98 54.58
CA LYS A 4 16.43 45.41 53.56
C LYS A 4 15.65 45.23 52.26
N SER A 5 16.17 45.72 51.14
CA SER A 5 15.63 45.42 49.80
C SER A 5 16.56 44.43 49.10
N LEU A 6 16.13 43.16 49.06
CA LEU A 6 16.76 42.06 48.33
C LEU A 6 16.16 42.04 46.92
N PHE A 7 17.00 42.27 45.89
CA PHE A 7 16.64 42.02 44.50
C PHE A 7 16.63 40.51 44.25
N THR A 8 15.43 39.91 44.21
CA THR A 8 15.23 38.52 43.80
C THR A 8 15.26 38.46 42.27
N ILE A 9 16.32 37.88 41.71
CA ILE A 9 16.39 37.52 40.29
C ILE A 9 15.47 36.30 40.09
N ALA A 10 14.32 36.51 39.46
CA ALA A 10 13.47 35.43 38.99
C ALA A 10 14.08 34.85 37.70
N LEU A 11 14.77 33.72 37.82
CA LEU A 11 15.25 32.94 36.68
C LEU A 11 14.04 32.24 36.03
N LEU A 12 13.52 32.81 34.94
CA LEU A 12 12.47 32.17 34.15
C LEU A 12 13.12 31.02 33.35
N LEU A 13 13.11 29.79 33.88
CA LEU A 13 13.38 28.61 33.06
C LEU A 13 12.23 28.47 32.07
N ALA A 14 12.44 28.90 30.83
CA ALA A 14 11.65 28.43 29.70
C ALA A 14 11.97 26.94 29.51
N ALA A 15 11.19 26.08 30.16
CA ALA A 15 11.16 24.67 29.81
C ALA A 15 10.59 24.58 28.39
N THR A 16 11.48 24.54 27.39
CA THR A 16 11.10 24.06 26.06
C THR A 16 10.64 22.63 26.26
N LEU A 17 9.33 22.43 26.26
CA LEU A 17 8.73 21.12 26.05
C LEU A 17 9.25 20.64 24.70
N ILE A 18 10.33 19.86 24.73
CA ILE A 18 10.63 18.96 23.63
C ILE A 18 9.44 18.00 23.69
N PRO A 19 8.48 18.04 22.74
CA PRO A 19 7.48 17.00 22.70
C PRO A 19 8.26 15.70 22.70
N LEU A 20 7.91 14.79 23.61
CA LEU A 20 8.37 13.42 23.58
C LEU A 20 7.86 12.86 22.26
N GLN A 21 8.61 13.12 21.18
CA GLN A 21 8.30 12.62 19.86
C GLN A 21 8.36 11.12 20.04
N ALA A 22 7.24 10.49 19.72
CA ALA A 22 7.23 9.05 19.59
C ALA A 22 8.34 8.68 18.58
N GLY A 23 8.89 7.48 18.69
CA GLY A 23 9.97 7.09 17.79
C GLY A 23 9.54 7.16 16.32
N PRO A 24 10.49 7.12 15.38
CA PRO A 24 10.18 7.17 13.95
C PRO A 24 9.13 6.12 13.50
N LYS A 25 9.08 4.98 14.20
CA LYS A 25 8.08 3.95 13.93
C LYS A 25 6.67 4.39 14.32
N GLU A 26 6.51 4.97 15.50
CA GLU A 26 5.23 5.43 16.01
C GLU A 26 4.69 6.60 15.17
N ASP A 27 5.54 7.54 14.78
CA ASP A 27 5.18 8.65 13.89
C ASP A 27 4.68 8.13 12.53
N ALA A 28 5.38 7.14 11.96
CA ALA A 28 4.97 6.52 10.72
C ALA A 28 3.64 5.74 10.84
N LEU A 29 3.45 5.02 11.95
CA LEU A 29 2.19 4.32 12.23
C LEU A 29 1.02 5.31 12.39
N ALA A 30 1.24 6.43 13.09
CA ALA A 30 0.25 7.48 13.25
C ALA A 30 -0.11 8.13 11.91
N ALA A 31 0.88 8.43 11.07
CA ALA A 31 0.66 9.00 9.74
C ALA A 31 -0.12 8.04 8.83
N ALA A 32 0.20 6.75 8.85
CA ALA A 32 -0.55 5.73 8.10
C ALA A 32 -1.98 5.56 8.65
N LYS A 33 -2.17 5.60 9.97
CA LYS A 33 -3.50 5.52 10.59
C LYS A 33 -4.39 6.71 10.22
N ARG A 34 -3.82 7.91 10.17
CA ARG A 34 -4.54 9.14 9.79
C ARG A 34 -5.13 9.06 8.38
N LEU A 35 -4.45 8.38 7.45
CA LEU A 35 -5.01 8.09 6.13
C LEU A 35 -6.32 7.30 6.25
N THR A 36 -6.32 6.19 7.00
CA THR A 36 -7.50 5.35 7.20
C THR A 36 -8.65 6.10 7.86
N GLU A 37 -8.36 6.91 8.89
CA GLU A 37 -9.37 7.67 9.64
C GLU A 37 -10.02 8.80 8.82
N LYS A 38 -9.32 9.33 7.82
CA LYS A 38 -9.75 10.50 7.05
C LYS A 38 -10.19 10.19 5.61
N GLY A 39 -9.85 9.01 5.09
CA GLY A 39 -9.98 8.72 3.67
C GLY A 39 -8.96 9.50 2.84
N TYR A 40 -8.63 8.97 1.66
CA TYR A 40 -7.58 9.51 0.79
C TYR A 40 -7.72 8.99 -0.64
N ALA A 41 -7.08 9.70 -1.58
CA ALA A 41 -6.80 9.20 -2.91
C ALA A 41 -5.34 8.74 -3.00
N TRP A 42 -5.06 7.75 -3.84
CA TRP A 42 -3.69 7.28 -4.06
C TRP A 42 -3.41 6.98 -5.52
N LYS A 43 -2.10 6.95 -5.83
CA LYS A 43 -1.56 6.40 -7.07
C LYS A 43 -0.33 5.56 -6.74
N THR A 44 -0.26 4.35 -7.27
CA THR A 44 0.86 3.44 -7.17
C THR A 44 1.48 3.22 -8.55
N SER A 45 2.80 3.30 -8.64
CA SER A 45 3.62 2.92 -9.79
C SER A 45 4.71 1.95 -9.38
N SER A 46 5.21 1.17 -10.33
CA SER A 46 6.34 0.25 -10.14
C SER A 46 7.27 0.30 -11.35
N GLU A 47 8.57 0.30 -11.07
CA GLU A 47 9.63 0.35 -12.07
C GLU A 47 10.66 -0.74 -11.76
N ASN A 48 11.09 -1.47 -12.79
CA ASN A 48 12.19 -2.43 -12.69
C ASN A 48 13.45 -1.83 -13.34
N ALA A 49 14.63 -2.02 -12.72
CA ALA A 49 15.90 -1.68 -13.35
C ALA A 49 16.10 -2.58 -14.58
N GLY A 50 16.07 -1.99 -15.79
CA GLY A 50 16.11 -2.72 -17.06
C GLY A 50 15.00 -2.37 -18.06
N GLY A 51 14.12 -1.41 -17.74
CA GLY A 51 13.18 -0.84 -18.72
C GLY A 51 12.02 -1.76 -19.13
N GLY A 52 11.94 -2.98 -18.57
CA GLY A 52 10.78 -3.84 -18.63
C GLY A 52 9.64 -3.19 -17.84
N GLY A 53 8.93 -2.27 -18.48
CA GLY A 53 7.91 -1.42 -17.89
C GLY A 53 6.94 -2.22 -17.02
N GLY A 54 6.81 -1.79 -15.77
CA GLY A 54 5.74 -2.21 -14.85
C GLY A 54 4.36 -1.71 -15.29
N GLY A 55 4.11 -1.64 -16.60
CA GLY A 55 2.79 -1.44 -17.16
C GLY A 55 1.92 -2.63 -16.79
N GLY A 56 0.74 -2.33 -16.24
CA GLY A 56 -0.24 -3.34 -15.86
C GLY A 56 -0.40 -4.39 -16.96
N GLY A 57 0.08 -5.60 -16.70
CA GLY A 57 0.05 -6.72 -17.65
C GLY A 57 1.40 -7.23 -18.14
N GLY A 58 2.35 -7.52 -17.24
CA GLY A 58 3.62 -8.13 -17.65
C GLY A 58 4.33 -8.88 -16.52
N ARG A 59 3.87 -10.10 -16.24
CA ARG A 59 4.50 -11.20 -15.47
C ARG A 59 5.17 -10.94 -14.09
N GLY A 60 5.39 -9.70 -13.63
CA GLY A 60 6.10 -9.35 -12.39
C GLY A 60 5.21 -8.83 -11.22
N GLY A 61 3.89 -8.85 -11.38
CA GLY A 61 2.93 -8.31 -10.40
C GLY A 61 1.71 -9.20 -10.16
N ARG A 62 1.84 -10.53 -10.28
CA ARG A 62 0.68 -11.43 -10.38
C ARG A 62 -0.16 -11.61 -9.12
N ARG A 63 0.01 -10.90 -8.00
CA ARG A 63 -0.95 -10.98 -6.86
C ARG A 63 -1.18 -9.66 -6.13
N GLY A 64 -1.06 -8.55 -6.85
CA GLY A 64 -1.42 -7.23 -6.36
C GLY A 64 -1.62 -6.27 -7.52
N PHE A 65 -2.31 -5.16 -7.26
CA PHE A 65 -2.38 -4.07 -8.21
C PHE A 65 -0.97 -3.47 -8.33
N GLY A 66 -0.23 -3.78 -9.40
CA GLY A 66 1.11 -3.25 -9.64
C GLY A 66 1.03 -1.73 -9.78
N ALA A 67 0.81 -1.25 -11.00
CA ALA A 67 0.29 0.10 -11.18
C ALA A 67 -1.20 0.12 -10.83
N SER A 68 -1.64 1.11 -10.07
CA SER A 68 -3.06 1.38 -9.81
C SER A 68 -3.28 2.76 -9.24
N GLU A 69 -4.50 3.24 -9.31
CA GLU A 69 -4.93 4.44 -8.61
C GLU A 69 -6.30 4.19 -7.99
N GLY A 70 -6.67 5.04 -7.04
CA GLY A 70 -7.96 4.89 -6.42
C GLY A 70 -8.23 5.91 -5.33
N LYS A 71 -9.39 5.72 -4.71
CA LYS A 71 -9.88 6.52 -3.60
C LYS A 71 -10.45 5.59 -2.54
N ILE A 72 -10.23 5.89 -1.28
CA ILE A 72 -10.83 5.18 -0.15
C ILE A 72 -11.49 6.20 0.77
N ALA A 73 -12.75 5.95 1.12
CA ALA A 73 -13.47 6.75 2.08
C ALA A 73 -13.13 6.31 3.51
N ALA A 74 -13.41 7.16 4.50
CA ALA A 74 -13.18 6.86 5.90
C ALA A 74 -14.00 5.64 6.40
N ASP A 75 -15.09 5.28 5.70
CA ASP A 75 -15.88 4.08 5.98
C ASP A 75 -15.25 2.78 5.43
N GLY A 76 -14.05 2.87 4.83
CA GLY A 76 -13.32 1.76 4.24
C GLY A 76 -13.74 1.40 2.81
N THR A 77 -14.70 2.10 2.21
CA THR A 77 -15.11 1.81 0.84
C THR A 77 -14.08 2.35 -0.15
N ALA A 78 -13.54 1.49 -1.00
CA ALA A 78 -12.52 1.82 -1.98
C ALA A 78 -13.06 1.74 -3.42
N SER A 79 -12.66 2.70 -4.26
CA SER A 79 -12.77 2.64 -5.71
C SER A 79 -11.36 2.51 -6.28
N VAL A 80 -11.09 1.47 -7.05
CA VAL A 80 -9.77 1.13 -7.58
C VAL A 80 -9.83 1.09 -9.09
N THR A 81 -8.85 1.71 -9.74
CA THR A 81 -8.63 1.63 -11.18
C THR A 81 -7.26 1.03 -11.43
N VAL A 82 -7.24 0.01 -12.28
CA VAL A 82 -6.03 -0.72 -12.65
C VAL A 82 -5.82 -0.52 -14.14
N PRO A 83 -4.70 0.08 -14.57
CA PRO A 83 -4.39 0.20 -15.98
C PRO A 83 -4.24 -1.20 -16.59
N GLY A 84 -4.97 -1.44 -17.66
CA GLY A 84 -4.83 -2.63 -18.50
C GLY A 84 -4.25 -2.26 -19.87
N ARG A 85 -3.91 -3.28 -20.67
CA ARG A 85 -3.31 -3.09 -21.99
C ARG A 85 -4.26 -2.41 -22.99
N GLU A 86 -5.54 -2.74 -22.92
CA GLU A 86 -6.58 -2.26 -23.84
C GLU A 86 -7.61 -1.37 -23.13
N ALA A 87 -7.95 -1.71 -21.88
CA ALA A 87 -8.88 -0.96 -21.06
C ALA A 87 -8.51 -1.07 -19.58
N ASN A 88 -8.89 -0.07 -18.81
CA ASN A 88 -8.73 -0.09 -17.37
C ASN A 88 -9.74 -1.06 -16.73
N THR A 89 -9.31 -1.75 -15.67
CA THR A 89 -10.23 -2.47 -14.79
C THR A 89 -10.64 -1.54 -13.66
N GLU A 90 -11.93 -1.23 -13.57
CA GLU A 90 -12.52 -0.49 -12.45
C GLU A 90 -13.12 -1.48 -11.45
N ALA A 91 -12.93 -1.24 -10.17
CA ALA A 91 -13.55 -2.02 -9.12
C ALA A 91 -13.94 -1.15 -7.92
N VAL A 92 -14.95 -1.62 -7.19
CA VAL A 92 -15.36 -1.07 -5.89
C VAL A 92 -15.24 -2.18 -4.86
N ILE A 93 -14.68 -1.86 -3.70
CA ILE A 93 -14.35 -2.83 -2.65
C ILE A 93 -14.86 -2.29 -1.32
N LYS A 94 -15.53 -3.12 -0.53
CA LYS A 94 -15.96 -2.80 0.84
C LYS A 94 -15.85 -4.05 1.71
N GLY A 95 -14.84 -4.07 2.58
CA GLY A 95 -14.46 -5.29 3.30
C GLY A 95 -14.13 -6.42 2.33
N ASP A 96 -14.72 -7.58 2.53
CA ASP A 96 -14.51 -8.77 1.69
C ASP A 96 -15.35 -8.79 0.40
N LYS A 97 -16.25 -7.80 0.25
CA LYS A 97 -17.13 -7.68 -0.92
C LYS A 97 -16.50 -6.77 -1.96
N PHE A 98 -16.68 -7.13 -3.23
CA PHE A 98 -16.21 -6.32 -4.34
C PHE A 98 -17.13 -6.43 -5.55
N ALA A 99 -17.09 -5.40 -6.39
CA ALA A 99 -17.73 -5.35 -7.69
C ALA A 99 -16.70 -4.88 -8.72
N ILE A 100 -16.60 -5.55 -9.87
CA ILE A 100 -15.69 -5.21 -10.97
C ILE A 100 -16.51 -4.81 -12.18
N LYS A 101 -16.10 -3.74 -12.86
CA LYS A 101 -16.71 -3.32 -14.13
C LYS A 101 -16.17 -4.19 -15.27
N ARG A 102 -17.07 -4.83 -16.01
CA ARG A 102 -16.82 -5.59 -17.24
C ARG A 102 -17.61 -5.00 -18.40
N ALA A 103 -17.41 -5.55 -19.59
CA ALA A 103 -18.16 -5.13 -20.79
C ALA A 103 -19.67 -5.35 -20.62
N GLU A 104 -20.05 -6.39 -19.88
CA GLU A 104 -21.43 -6.77 -19.57
C GLU A 104 -22.02 -6.01 -18.37
N GLY A 105 -21.25 -5.09 -17.78
CA GLY A 105 -21.64 -4.32 -16.59
C GLY A 105 -20.88 -4.71 -15.32
N TRP A 106 -21.40 -4.31 -14.16
CA TRP A 106 -20.80 -4.60 -12.86
C TRP A 106 -21.05 -6.05 -12.43
N GLN A 107 -20.00 -6.74 -11.98
CA GLN A 107 -20.03 -8.14 -11.57
C GLN A 107 -19.42 -8.33 -10.18
N ASN A 108 -20.08 -9.11 -9.31
CA ASN A 108 -19.54 -9.54 -8.02
C ASN A 108 -18.79 -10.88 -8.14
N ALA A 109 -18.33 -11.43 -7.02
CA ALA A 109 -17.63 -12.71 -7.01
C ALA A 109 -18.47 -13.88 -7.57
N ALA A 110 -19.77 -13.95 -7.23
CA ALA A 110 -20.65 -15.02 -7.69
C ALA A 110 -20.89 -14.94 -9.20
N ASP A 111 -21.10 -13.73 -9.74
CA ASP A 111 -21.22 -13.52 -11.19
C ASP A 111 -19.93 -13.98 -11.91
N LEU A 112 -18.76 -13.64 -11.37
CA LEU A 112 -17.46 -14.03 -11.95
C LEU A 112 -17.20 -15.53 -11.89
N GLU A 113 -17.65 -16.18 -10.82
CA GLU A 113 -17.57 -17.64 -10.65
C GLU A 113 -18.52 -18.36 -11.62
N ALA A 114 -19.77 -17.91 -11.75
CA ALA A 114 -20.74 -18.47 -12.70
C ALA A 114 -20.31 -18.32 -14.17
N ASN A 115 -19.63 -17.21 -14.49
CA ASN A 115 -19.11 -16.96 -15.84
C ASN A 115 -17.75 -17.65 -16.10
N ALA A 116 -17.07 -18.18 -15.08
CA ALA A 116 -15.77 -18.84 -15.23
C ALA A 116 -15.85 -20.15 -16.04
N ASP A 117 -17.01 -20.80 -16.06
CA ASP A 117 -17.20 -22.11 -16.70
C ASP A 117 -17.65 -22.02 -18.17
N GLN A 118 -18.01 -20.83 -18.67
CA GLN A 118 -18.64 -20.67 -19.99
C GLN A 118 -17.69 -20.35 -21.16
N GLY A 119 -16.37 -20.22 -20.94
CA GLY A 119 -15.46 -20.07 -22.06
C GLY A 119 -13.99 -19.98 -21.67
N GLY A 120 -13.25 -21.08 -21.85
CA GLY A 120 -11.77 -21.19 -21.97
C GLY A 120 -10.86 -20.41 -20.98
N GLY A 121 -11.45 -19.73 -20.01
CA GLY A 121 -10.91 -18.56 -19.32
C GLY A 121 -11.26 -18.56 -17.84
N GLY A 122 -11.69 -19.71 -17.31
CA GLY A 122 -11.97 -19.92 -15.88
C GLY A 122 -10.80 -19.55 -14.95
N GLY A 123 -9.57 -19.52 -15.47
CA GLY A 123 -8.42 -18.96 -14.76
C GLY A 123 -8.47 -17.45 -14.56
N ARG A 124 -9.03 -16.66 -15.49
CA ARG A 124 -9.11 -15.19 -15.43
C ARG A 124 -10.18 -14.72 -14.44
N GLY A 125 -11.35 -15.36 -14.43
CA GLY A 125 -12.43 -15.06 -13.47
C GLY A 125 -11.99 -15.34 -12.03
N ARG A 126 -11.47 -16.56 -11.78
CA ARG A 126 -10.96 -16.98 -10.46
C ARG A 126 -9.78 -16.12 -9.99
N PHE A 127 -8.86 -15.77 -10.89
CA PHE A 127 -7.72 -14.92 -10.56
C PHE A 127 -8.13 -13.47 -10.26
N GLY A 128 -9.10 -12.91 -11.00
CA GLY A 128 -9.70 -11.61 -10.69
C GLY A 128 -10.34 -11.62 -9.31
N THR A 129 -11.19 -12.61 -9.02
CA THR A 129 -11.80 -12.78 -7.69
C THR A 129 -10.75 -12.88 -6.59
N MET A 130 -9.69 -13.66 -6.79
CA MET A 130 -8.60 -13.77 -5.80
C MET A 130 -7.84 -12.45 -5.61
N MET A 131 -7.63 -11.67 -6.67
CA MET A 131 -6.92 -10.39 -6.61
C MET A 131 -7.69 -9.36 -5.78
N PHE A 132 -8.99 -9.21 -6.03
CA PHE A 132 -9.82 -8.21 -5.34
C PHE A 132 -10.21 -8.65 -3.92
N ARG A 133 -10.40 -9.97 -3.66
CA ARG A 133 -10.58 -10.48 -2.29
C ARG A 133 -9.36 -10.23 -1.41
N ASN A 134 -8.16 -10.30 -1.97
CA ASN A 134 -6.92 -10.05 -1.25
C ASN A 134 -6.44 -8.59 -1.37
N PHE A 135 -7.32 -7.66 -1.73
CA PHE A 135 -6.95 -6.25 -1.80
C PHE A 135 -6.50 -5.76 -0.43
N LYS A 136 -5.29 -5.20 -0.39
CA LYS A 136 -4.78 -4.50 0.78
C LYS A 136 -4.65 -3.01 0.49
N ALA A 137 -5.40 -2.20 1.23
CA ALA A 137 -5.36 -0.75 1.12
C ALA A 137 -3.92 -0.23 1.34
N PRO A 138 -3.46 0.78 0.58
CA PRO A 138 -2.09 1.27 0.72
C PRO A 138 -1.69 1.74 2.13
N ALA A 139 -2.61 2.34 2.89
CA ALA A 139 -2.36 2.70 4.29
C ALA A 139 -2.08 1.46 5.17
N ALA A 140 -2.86 0.38 4.99
CA ALA A 140 -2.63 -0.89 5.67
C ALA A 140 -1.32 -1.55 5.22
N ARG A 141 -0.92 -1.41 3.95
CA ARG A 141 0.41 -1.86 3.47
C ARG A 141 1.55 -1.12 4.15
N ALA A 142 1.42 0.20 4.36
CA ALA A 142 2.43 0.97 5.08
C ALA A 142 2.61 0.46 6.52
N GLN A 143 1.52 0.14 7.21
CA GLN A 143 1.56 -0.43 8.57
C GLN A 143 2.29 -1.78 8.62
N ASP A 144 1.99 -2.69 7.68
CA ASP A 144 2.68 -3.97 7.58
C ASP A 144 4.19 -3.80 7.36
N LEU A 145 4.57 -2.91 6.44
CA LEU A 145 5.97 -2.65 6.11
C LEU A 145 6.74 -2.14 7.32
N LEU A 146 6.14 -1.28 8.13
CA LEU A 146 6.71 -0.81 9.39
C LEU A 146 6.92 -1.95 10.40
N GLY A 147 6.05 -2.98 10.37
CA GLY A 147 6.23 -4.22 11.14
C GLY A 147 7.34 -5.12 10.60
N GLN A 148 7.67 -5.00 9.32
CA GLN A 148 8.69 -5.78 8.62
C GLN A 148 10.02 -5.03 8.41
N THR A 149 10.16 -3.85 9.02
CA THR A 149 11.39 -3.04 8.96
C THR A 149 12.20 -3.26 10.23
N LYS A 150 13.52 -3.29 10.08
CA LYS A 150 14.46 -3.44 11.21
C LYS A 150 14.45 -2.17 12.08
N GLU A 151 15.37 -1.26 11.82
CA GLU A 151 15.49 0.04 12.47
C GLU A 151 14.96 1.12 11.52
N LEU A 152 14.22 2.08 12.06
CA LEU A 152 13.70 3.23 11.32
C LEU A 152 14.41 4.49 11.77
N LYS A 153 14.86 5.29 10.79
CA LYS A 153 15.53 6.57 10.99
C LYS A 153 14.69 7.67 10.37
N ALA A 154 14.58 8.79 11.07
CA ALA A 154 13.91 9.98 10.57
C ALA A 154 14.95 11.03 10.17
N GLU A 155 14.83 11.56 8.96
CA GLU A 155 15.69 12.61 8.41
C GLU A 155 14.86 13.47 7.46
N GLU A 156 14.84 14.80 7.66
CA GLU A 156 14.18 15.77 6.77
C GLU A 156 12.72 15.43 6.37
N GLY A 157 11.92 14.92 7.32
CA GLY A 157 10.52 14.52 7.04
C GLY A 157 10.38 13.20 6.29
N VAL A 158 11.47 12.45 6.15
CA VAL A 158 11.50 11.10 5.61
C VAL A 158 11.83 10.10 6.71
N ILE A 159 10.98 9.10 6.87
CA ILE A 159 11.23 7.96 7.75
C ILE A 159 11.63 6.78 6.88
N SER A 160 12.79 6.19 7.12
CA SER A 160 13.35 5.14 6.27
C SER A 160 14.00 4.02 7.07
N GLY A 161 14.05 2.83 6.48
CA GLY A 161 14.70 1.68 7.09
C GLY A 161 14.84 0.49 6.14
N GLU A 162 15.69 -0.45 6.54
CA GLU A 162 15.86 -1.73 5.85
C GLU A 162 14.77 -2.70 6.23
N LEU A 163 14.19 -3.37 5.24
CA LEU A 163 13.30 -4.49 5.47
C LEU A 163 14.08 -5.66 6.06
N THR A 164 13.41 -6.47 6.85
CA THR A 164 13.87 -7.83 7.15
C THR A 164 13.94 -8.65 5.86
N GLU A 165 14.73 -9.71 5.84
CA GLU A 165 14.80 -10.61 4.69
C GLU A 165 13.41 -11.18 4.36
N GLU A 166 12.64 -11.58 5.37
CA GLU A 166 11.25 -12.02 5.19
C GLU A 166 10.35 -10.92 4.62
N GLY A 167 10.50 -9.67 5.09
CA GLY A 167 9.78 -8.52 4.57
C GLY A 167 10.07 -8.29 3.08
N ALA A 168 11.36 -8.29 2.72
CA ALA A 168 11.79 -8.18 1.32
C ALA A 168 11.27 -9.34 0.46
N LYS A 169 11.36 -10.59 0.94
CA LYS A 169 10.81 -11.78 0.25
C LYS A 169 9.30 -11.66 0.05
N SER A 170 8.56 -11.17 1.04
CA SER A 170 7.10 -11.04 0.95
C SER A 170 6.66 -10.09 -0.18
N LEU A 171 7.47 -9.07 -0.48
CA LEU A 171 7.23 -8.14 -1.58
C LEU A 171 7.62 -8.72 -2.95
N MET A 172 8.56 -9.66 -2.99
CA MET A 172 9.03 -10.31 -4.22
C MET A 172 8.27 -11.59 -4.57
N ALA A 173 7.71 -12.28 -3.57
CA ALA A 173 7.08 -13.57 -3.74
C ALA A 173 5.78 -13.52 -4.54
N PHE A 174 5.61 -14.53 -5.39
CA PHE A 174 4.35 -14.82 -6.06
C PHE A 174 3.47 -15.65 -5.13
N GLY A 175 2.84 -15.04 -4.13
CA GLY A 175 1.82 -15.72 -3.33
C GLY A 175 2.09 -15.91 -1.86
N GLY A 176 0.99 -15.86 -1.12
CA GLY A 176 0.95 -16.07 0.32
C GLY A 176 1.59 -17.38 0.77
N ARG A 177 1.97 -17.34 2.04
CA ARG A 177 2.74 -18.24 2.89
C ARG A 177 2.13 -19.65 3.11
N GLY A 178 1.43 -20.24 2.14
CA GLY A 178 0.71 -21.50 2.33
C GLY A 178 0.81 -22.47 1.14
N GLY A 179 1.56 -23.56 1.34
CA GLY A 179 1.69 -24.69 0.41
C GLY A 179 3.03 -24.71 -0.33
N GLY A 180 3.91 -25.64 0.04
CA GLY A 180 5.26 -25.79 -0.52
C GLY A 180 5.26 -25.81 -2.05
N GLY A 181 5.93 -24.82 -2.66
CA GLY A 181 5.93 -24.63 -4.11
C GLY A 181 5.99 -23.16 -4.57
N GLY A 182 6.10 -22.19 -3.67
CA GLY A 182 6.41 -20.81 -4.03
C GLY A 182 7.81 -20.68 -4.66
N PRO A 183 8.05 -19.65 -5.51
CA PRO A 183 9.36 -19.43 -6.10
C PRO A 183 10.43 -19.25 -5.02
N GLU A 184 11.61 -19.82 -5.24
CA GLU A 184 12.76 -19.62 -4.38
C GLU A 184 13.29 -18.20 -4.59
N ILE A 185 13.56 -17.47 -3.50
CA ILE A 185 14.11 -16.12 -3.55
C ILE A 185 15.42 -16.10 -2.78
N ASN A 186 16.49 -15.79 -3.50
CA ASN A 186 17.85 -15.72 -3.00
C ASN A 186 18.34 -14.26 -2.95
N GLY A 187 19.15 -13.94 -1.94
CA GLY A 187 19.75 -12.62 -1.78
C GLY A 187 18.74 -11.49 -1.54
N ALA A 188 17.60 -11.80 -0.91
CA ALA A 188 16.52 -10.84 -0.72
C ALA A 188 16.93 -9.67 0.18
N LYS A 189 16.86 -8.46 -0.37
CA LYS A 189 17.04 -7.22 0.39
C LYS A 189 16.00 -6.20 -0.04
N GLY A 190 15.70 -5.28 0.84
CA GLY A 190 14.82 -4.17 0.50
C GLY A 190 14.83 -3.06 1.53
N SER A 191 14.22 -1.95 1.15
CA SER A 191 14.09 -0.78 2.00
C SER A 191 12.72 -0.16 1.82
N VAL A 192 12.31 0.59 2.83
CA VAL A 192 11.11 1.42 2.81
C VAL A 192 11.49 2.87 3.10
N LYS A 193 10.81 3.79 2.42
CA LYS A 193 10.84 5.23 2.71
C LYS A 193 9.43 5.77 2.80
N LEU A 194 9.18 6.61 3.78
CA LEU A 194 7.89 7.22 4.06
C LEU A 194 8.10 8.73 4.20
N TRP A 195 7.46 9.51 3.34
CA TRP A 195 7.51 10.97 3.41
C TRP A 195 6.31 11.44 4.20
N ILE A 196 6.58 12.07 5.34
CA ILE A 196 5.55 12.54 6.27
C ILE A 196 5.67 14.05 6.40
N LYS A 197 4.54 14.72 6.22
CA LYS A 197 4.42 16.17 6.43
C LYS A 197 3.18 16.45 7.24
N ASP A 198 3.30 17.27 8.28
CA ASP A 198 2.19 17.67 9.16
C ASP A 198 1.40 16.48 9.72
N GLY A 199 2.11 15.37 10.00
CA GLY A 199 1.54 14.11 10.49
C GLY A 199 0.72 13.34 9.46
N VAL A 200 0.87 13.62 8.17
CA VAL A 200 0.20 12.93 7.06
C VAL A 200 1.25 12.23 6.19
N LEU A 201 1.02 10.96 5.89
CA LEU A 201 1.85 10.20 4.95
C LEU A 201 1.55 10.66 3.51
N LEU A 202 2.51 11.27 2.85
CA LEU A 202 2.40 11.80 1.49
C LEU A 202 2.87 10.80 0.43
N LYS A 203 3.92 10.05 0.74
CA LYS A 203 4.51 9.07 -0.17
C LYS A 203 5.05 7.88 0.61
N MET A 204 4.91 6.70 0.03
CA MET A 204 5.56 5.47 0.46
C MET A 204 6.32 4.90 -0.73
N GLU A 205 7.58 4.56 -0.53
CA GLU A 205 8.42 3.91 -1.54
C GLU A 205 9.01 2.63 -0.94
N THR A 206 8.96 1.55 -1.72
CA THR A 206 9.68 0.33 -1.40
C THR A 206 10.64 0.01 -2.52
N LYS A 207 11.89 -0.31 -2.18
CA LYS A 207 12.84 -0.89 -3.12
C LYS A 207 13.14 -2.31 -2.70
N VAL A 208 13.08 -3.25 -3.63
CA VAL A 208 13.44 -4.66 -3.39
C VAL A 208 14.41 -5.13 -4.44
N GLN A 209 15.39 -5.91 -4.00
CA GLN A 209 16.37 -6.56 -4.86
C GLN A 209 16.54 -8.02 -4.43
N GLY A 210 16.74 -8.90 -5.41
CA GLY A 210 16.96 -10.32 -5.17
C GLY A 210 16.86 -11.12 -6.46
N LYS A 211 17.13 -12.42 -6.37
CA LYS A 211 17.02 -13.35 -7.50
C LYS A 211 15.91 -14.34 -7.24
N MET A 212 14.96 -14.43 -8.15
CA MET A 212 13.83 -15.35 -8.05
C MET A 212 13.98 -16.49 -9.04
N SER A 213 13.94 -17.72 -8.55
CA SER A 213 13.97 -18.94 -9.38
C SER A 213 12.58 -19.55 -9.46
N PHE A 214 12.03 -19.66 -10.67
CA PHE A 214 10.70 -20.19 -10.91
C PHE A 214 10.63 -20.97 -12.23
N ASN A 215 10.15 -22.21 -12.18
CA ASN A 215 10.02 -23.10 -13.34
C ASN A 215 11.30 -23.21 -14.18
N GLY A 216 12.46 -23.39 -13.51
CA GLY A 216 13.77 -23.51 -14.16
C GLY A 216 14.32 -22.21 -14.76
N ASN A 217 13.66 -21.07 -14.55
CA ASN A 217 14.15 -19.76 -14.98
C ASN A 217 14.53 -18.91 -13.78
N ASP A 218 15.62 -18.19 -13.94
CA ASP A 218 16.09 -17.20 -12.99
C ASP A 218 15.69 -15.80 -13.44
N ILE A 219 15.13 -15.03 -12.53
CA ILE A 219 14.67 -13.66 -12.76
C ILE A 219 15.31 -12.77 -11.71
N ASP A 220 16.15 -11.84 -12.15
CA ASP A 220 16.64 -10.78 -11.29
C ASP A 220 15.52 -9.77 -11.03
N ILE A 221 15.32 -9.46 -9.76
CA ILE A 221 14.39 -8.45 -9.29
C ILE A 221 15.23 -7.27 -8.81
N ASP A 222 15.00 -6.11 -9.41
CA ASP A 222 15.35 -4.81 -8.86
C ASP A 222 14.18 -3.88 -9.14
N ARG A 223 13.29 -3.74 -8.15
CA ARG A 223 12.02 -3.06 -8.31
C ARG A 223 11.88 -1.95 -7.30
N THR A 224 11.57 -0.76 -7.79
CA THR A 224 11.07 0.34 -6.97
C THR A 224 9.56 0.42 -7.14
N SER A 225 8.82 0.56 -6.05
CA SER A 225 7.38 0.82 -6.09
C SER A 225 7.06 2.04 -5.25
N THR A 226 6.36 2.98 -5.85
CA THR A 226 6.02 4.26 -5.26
C THR A 226 4.51 4.33 -5.11
N THR A 227 4.04 4.72 -3.94
CA THR A 227 2.64 5.09 -3.72
C THR A 227 2.58 6.51 -3.20
N GLU A 228 1.84 7.37 -3.89
CA GLU A 228 1.58 8.75 -3.50
C GLU A 228 0.16 8.86 -2.96
N PHE A 229 -0.01 9.66 -1.92
CA PHE A 229 -1.26 9.89 -1.21
C PHE A 229 -1.64 11.37 -1.34
N LYS A 230 -2.93 11.64 -1.60
CA LYS A 230 -3.47 12.99 -1.74
C LYS A 230 -4.91 13.06 -1.23
N ASP A 231 -5.45 14.28 -1.16
CA ASP A 231 -6.85 14.55 -0.82
C ASP A 231 -7.27 13.94 0.54
N VAL A 232 -6.33 13.89 1.49
CA VAL A 232 -6.55 13.27 2.81
C VAL A 232 -7.59 14.09 3.60
N GLY A 233 -8.70 13.46 3.97
CA GLY A 233 -9.80 14.12 4.68
C GLY A 233 -10.78 14.90 3.80
N THR A 234 -10.50 15.03 2.50
CA THR A 234 -11.39 15.69 1.53
C THR A 234 -11.84 14.75 0.41
N THR A 235 -11.35 13.51 0.42
CA THR A 235 -11.68 12.49 -0.59
C THR A 235 -13.16 12.12 -0.54
N GLN A 236 -13.82 12.21 -1.69
CA GLN A 236 -15.16 11.66 -1.91
C GLN A 236 -15.09 10.45 -2.84
N VAL A 237 -15.66 9.33 -2.40
CA VAL A 237 -15.81 8.11 -3.19
C VAL A 237 -17.23 8.05 -3.72
N THR A 238 -17.40 8.24 -5.02
CA THR A 238 -18.69 8.05 -5.71
C THR A 238 -18.75 6.64 -6.26
N ILE A 239 -19.81 5.92 -5.92
CA ILE A 239 -20.02 4.53 -6.34
C ILE A 239 -21.25 4.48 -7.23
N PRO A 240 -21.16 3.95 -8.46
CA PRO A 240 -22.33 3.75 -9.31
C PRO A 240 -23.37 2.87 -8.62
N GLU A 241 -24.66 3.16 -8.82
CA GLU A 241 -25.76 2.40 -8.20
C GLU A 241 -25.71 0.91 -8.56
N GLU A 242 -25.34 0.58 -9.80
CA GLU A 242 -25.14 -0.81 -10.24
C GLU A 242 -24.02 -1.52 -9.46
N ALA A 243 -22.93 -0.82 -9.17
CA ALA A 243 -21.84 -1.37 -8.36
C ALA A 243 -22.28 -1.58 -6.91
N LYS A 244 -23.06 -0.63 -6.34
CA LYS A 244 -23.59 -0.78 -4.97
C LYS A 244 -24.46 -2.03 -4.83
N LYS A 245 -25.32 -2.32 -5.82
CA LYS A 245 -26.14 -3.54 -5.86
C LYS A 245 -25.32 -4.83 -5.92
N LYS A 246 -24.06 -4.77 -6.32
CA LYS A 246 -23.14 -5.91 -6.35
C LYS A 246 -22.31 -6.05 -5.06
N LEU A 247 -22.41 -5.08 -4.14
CA LEU A 247 -21.78 -5.09 -2.82
C LEU A 247 -22.75 -5.45 -1.67
N SER A 248 -24.04 -5.61 -1.96
CA SER A 248 -25.04 -6.09 -1.00
C SER A 248 -24.94 -7.58 -0.79
#